data_AF-A0A1M3HHB4-F1
#
_entry.id   AF-A0A1M3HHB4-F1
#
_cell.length_a   1.000
_cell.length_b   1.000
_cell.length_c   1.000
_cell.angle_alpha   90.00
_cell.angle_beta   90.00
_cell.angle_gamma   90.00
#
_symmetry.space_group_name_H-M   'P 1'
#
loop_
_entity.id
_entity.type
_entity.pdbx_description
1 polymer ?
#
loop_
_entity_poly.entity_id
_entity_poly.type
_entity_poly.pdbx_seq_one_letter_code
_entity_poly.pdbx_strand_id
1 'polypeptide(L)'
;MTIFRNVAERYKSNKELHFNMHYRYAAEDKPTVWLDSLKGDFTFYGDRYRYRLDSTEFVGGKDLSVILFKQDQVMYLARPGADMRSVNPMALLDSLLLKNDSVDCNIQETKDWQTIVLSFHPVRTTKRVEYVVDRHSGFIIRMINVVAARELYDASVRQKVTNEATYAIVETDLSDYRETDVAKDEWDLGRLFKKDGKEYIPQPPYQSYKIFLGSPDL
;
A
#
# COMPACT_ATOMS: atom_id res chain seq x y z
N MET A 1 20.71 -10.91 6.97
CA MET A 1 19.37 -10.38 6.63
C MET A 1 18.34 -11.49 6.39
N THR A 2 18.36 -12.56 7.20
CA THR A 2 17.50 -13.75 6.99
C THR A 2 16.03 -13.47 7.26
N ILE A 3 15.71 -12.54 8.17
CA ILE A 3 14.32 -12.23 8.49
C ILE A 3 13.53 -11.69 7.31
N PHE A 4 14.06 -10.70 6.59
CA PHE A 4 13.35 -10.11 5.47
C PHE A 4 13.04 -11.14 4.40
N ARG A 5 13.98 -12.07 4.19
CA ARG A 5 13.76 -13.22 3.33
C ARG A 5 12.64 -14.11 3.86
N ASN A 6 12.63 -14.46 5.14
CA ASN A 6 11.59 -15.29 5.73
C ASN A 6 10.19 -14.65 5.61
N VAL A 7 10.09 -13.35 5.89
CA VAL A 7 8.82 -12.61 5.70
C VAL A 7 8.44 -12.60 4.22
N ALA A 8 9.37 -12.28 3.32
CA ALA A 8 9.08 -12.26 1.88
C ALA A 8 8.66 -13.63 1.36
N GLU A 9 9.31 -14.71 1.80
CA GLU A 9 8.95 -16.10 1.49
C GLU A 9 7.59 -16.47 2.08
N ARG A 10 7.24 -15.97 3.27
CA ARG A 10 5.90 -16.16 3.85
C ARG A 10 4.82 -15.51 2.99
N TYR A 11 5.02 -14.29 2.50
CA TYR A 11 4.06 -13.67 1.58
C TYR A 11 4.05 -14.36 0.20
N LYS A 12 5.21 -14.81 -0.32
CA LYS A 12 5.31 -15.51 -1.63
C LYS A 12 4.71 -16.91 -1.63
N SER A 13 4.79 -17.64 -0.52
CA SER A 13 4.26 -19.01 -0.40
C SER A 13 2.73 -19.04 -0.35
N ASN A 14 2.10 -17.93 0.06
CA ASN A 14 0.65 -17.79 0.08
C ASN A 14 0.12 -17.49 -1.31
N LYS A 15 -0.76 -18.35 -1.80
CA LYS A 15 -1.44 -18.13 -3.08
C LYS A 15 -2.56 -17.11 -2.94
N GLU A 16 -3.25 -17.12 -1.80
CA GLU A 16 -4.35 -16.24 -1.44
C GLU A 16 -4.05 -15.65 -0.06
N LEU A 17 -4.19 -14.33 0.07
CA LEU A 17 -4.13 -13.70 1.38
C LEU A 17 -5.08 -12.52 1.43
N HIS A 18 -5.82 -12.42 2.52
CA HIS A 18 -6.62 -11.27 2.89
C HIS A 18 -6.23 -10.78 4.27
N PHE A 19 -6.27 -9.47 4.48
CA PHE A 19 -6.18 -8.85 5.81
C PHE A 19 -6.91 -7.51 5.85
N ASN A 20 -7.40 -7.17 7.03
CA ASN A 20 -7.94 -5.85 7.35
C ASN A 20 -6.80 -4.87 7.60
N MET A 21 -7.02 -3.60 7.27
CA MET A 21 -6.06 -2.52 7.42
C MET A 21 -6.68 -1.38 8.22
N HIS A 22 -5.90 -0.84 9.17
CA HIS A 22 -6.21 0.41 9.84
C HIS A 22 -5.03 1.36 9.69
N TYR A 23 -5.23 2.37 8.84
CA TYR A 23 -4.26 3.41 8.55
C TYR A 23 -4.52 4.61 9.47
N ARG A 24 -3.46 5.18 10.05
CA ARG A 24 -3.52 6.33 10.94
C ARG A 24 -2.37 7.27 10.68
N TYR A 25 -2.63 8.56 10.86
CA TYR A 25 -1.65 9.62 10.68
C TYR A 25 -1.60 10.53 11.91
N ALA A 26 -0.38 10.85 12.35
CA ALA A 26 -0.10 11.83 13.41
C ALA A 26 1.12 12.68 13.06
N ALA A 27 1.25 13.84 13.71
CA ALA A 27 2.48 14.62 13.67
C ALA A 27 3.56 13.95 14.54
N GLU A 28 4.83 13.99 14.14
CA GLU A 28 5.93 13.34 14.89
C GLU A 28 6.08 13.91 16.32
N ASP A 29 5.80 15.20 16.52
CA ASP A 29 5.88 15.87 17.81
C ASP A 29 4.72 15.50 18.77
N LYS A 30 3.65 14.89 18.24
CA LYS A 30 2.47 14.44 18.99
C LYS A 30 2.05 13.03 18.53
N PRO A 31 2.91 12.01 18.72
CA PRO A 31 2.76 10.69 18.09
C PRO A 31 1.52 9.91 18.54
N THR A 32 0.87 10.32 19.64
CA THR A 32 -0.35 9.69 20.19
C THR A 32 -1.63 10.41 19.83
N VAL A 33 -1.55 11.56 19.13
CA VAL A 33 -2.70 12.36 18.71
C VAL A 33 -2.93 12.14 17.22
N TRP A 34 -3.78 11.16 16.90
CA TRP A 34 -4.16 10.86 15.52
C TRP A 34 -4.95 12.02 14.92
N LEU A 35 -4.47 12.52 13.80
CA LEU A 35 -5.08 13.60 13.03
C LEU A 35 -6.11 13.06 12.03
N ASP A 36 -5.88 11.84 11.52
CA ASP A 36 -6.80 11.14 10.65
C ASP A 36 -6.63 9.62 10.76
N SER A 37 -7.67 8.88 10.36
CA SER A 37 -7.67 7.43 10.29
C SER A 37 -8.55 6.91 9.17
N LEU A 38 -8.05 5.94 8.43
CA LEU A 38 -8.77 5.27 7.34
C LEU A 38 -8.77 3.76 7.59
N LYS A 39 -9.88 3.11 7.27
CA LYS A 39 -10.01 1.66 7.38
C LYS A 39 -10.18 1.05 6.00
N GLY A 40 -9.69 -0.17 5.88
CA GLY A 40 -9.59 -0.82 4.59
C GLY A 40 -9.33 -2.31 4.69
N ASP A 41 -9.11 -2.89 3.53
CA ASP A 41 -8.68 -4.28 3.40
C ASP A 41 -7.80 -4.44 2.18
N PHE A 42 -6.94 -5.44 2.25
CA PHE A 42 -6.11 -5.87 1.16
C PHE A 42 -6.35 -7.34 0.89
N THR A 43 -6.44 -7.68 -0.39
CA THR A 43 -6.50 -9.06 -0.81
C THR A 43 -5.61 -9.29 -2.01
N PHE A 44 -4.84 -10.37 -2.03
CA PHE A 44 -4.08 -10.75 -3.22
C PHE A 44 -4.22 -12.23 -3.57
N TYR A 45 -4.14 -12.51 -4.87
CA TYR A 45 -4.09 -13.84 -5.46
C TYR A 45 -3.08 -13.88 -6.59
N GLY A 46 -1.92 -14.49 -6.34
CA GLY A 46 -0.77 -14.43 -7.25
C GLY A 46 -0.39 -12.98 -7.57
N ASP A 47 -0.45 -12.60 -8.85
CA ASP A 47 -0.13 -11.25 -9.32
C ASP A 47 -1.33 -10.28 -9.28
N ARG A 48 -2.52 -10.76 -8.87
CA ARG A 48 -3.72 -9.93 -8.76
C ARG A 48 -3.87 -9.44 -7.34
N TYR A 49 -4.33 -8.21 -7.17
CA TYR A 49 -4.59 -7.65 -5.85
C TYR A 49 -5.76 -6.69 -5.89
N ARG A 50 -6.44 -6.58 -4.76
CA ARG A 50 -7.45 -5.58 -4.47
C ARG A 50 -7.04 -4.89 -3.18
N TYR A 51 -7.16 -3.58 -3.17
CA TYR A 51 -6.94 -2.77 -1.99
C TYR A 51 -8.08 -1.78 -1.87
N ARG A 52 -8.75 -1.74 -0.71
CA ARG A 52 -9.79 -0.77 -0.43
C ARG A 52 -9.34 0.06 0.77
N LEU A 53 -9.44 1.37 0.66
CA LEU A 53 -9.23 2.28 1.77
C LEU A 53 -10.30 3.37 1.70
N ASP A 54 -11.20 3.35 2.67
CA ASP A 54 -12.38 4.21 2.71
C ASP A 54 -13.17 4.21 1.37
N SER A 55 -13.28 5.35 0.69
CA SER A 55 -14.01 5.51 -0.56
C SER A 55 -13.18 5.20 -1.82
N THR A 56 -11.92 4.79 -1.66
CA THR A 56 -11.04 4.41 -2.77
C THR A 56 -10.89 2.90 -2.86
N GLU A 57 -11.08 2.35 -4.06
CA GLU A 57 -10.81 0.94 -4.35
C GLU A 57 -9.82 0.82 -5.50
N PHE A 58 -8.80 0.01 -5.28
CA PHE A 58 -7.78 -0.31 -6.25
C PHE A 58 -7.93 -1.78 -6.64
N VAL A 59 -7.93 -2.07 -7.94
CA VAL A 59 -7.94 -3.44 -8.47
C VAL A 59 -6.81 -3.59 -9.48
N GLY A 60 -5.83 -4.44 -9.16
CA GLY A 60 -4.71 -4.79 -10.01
C GLY A 60 -4.99 -6.07 -10.78
N GLY A 61 -5.05 -5.97 -12.10
CA GLY A 61 -5.04 -7.09 -13.04
C GLY A 61 -3.67 -7.27 -13.70
N LYS A 62 -3.57 -8.29 -14.57
CA LYS A 62 -2.33 -8.62 -15.28
C LYS A 62 -1.92 -7.53 -16.28
N ASP A 63 -2.89 -7.02 -17.04
CA ASP A 63 -2.65 -6.11 -18.17
C ASP A 63 -3.17 -4.69 -17.91
N LEU A 64 -3.96 -4.52 -16.86
CA LEU A 64 -4.63 -3.27 -16.50
C LEU A 64 -4.77 -3.15 -14.98
N SER A 65 -4.64 -1.93 -14.47
CA SER A 65 -5.05 -1.56 -13.13
C SER A 65 -6.18 -0.54 -13.16
N VAL A 66 -7.05 -0.60 -12.16
CA VAL A 66 -8.20 0.28 -11.99
C VAL A 66 -8.17 0.91 -10.61
N ILE A 67 -8.38 2.22 -10.54
CA ILE A 67 -8.65 2.95 -9.30
C ILE A 67 -10.07 3.52 -9.38
N LEU A 68 -10.90 3.20 -8.40
CA LEU A 68 -12.25 3.70 -8.23
C LEU A 68 -12.23 4.75 -7.12
N PHE A 69 -12.51 6.00 -7.46
CA PHE A 69 -12.79 7.06 -6.51
C PHE A 69 -14.31 7.14 -6.35
N LYS A 70 -14.85 6.45 -5.34
CA LYS A 70 -16.31 6.22 -5.24
C LYS A 70 -17.10 7.49 -4.96
N GLN A 71 -16.52 8.43 -4.21
CA GLN A 71 -17.14 9.73 -3.93
C GLN A 71 -17.24 10.59 -5.20
N ASP A 72 -16.17 10.64 -5.99
CA ASP A 72 -16.11 11.45 -7.21
C ASP A 72 -16.78 10.79 -8.42
N GLN A 73 -17.17 9.51 -8.29
CA GLN A 73 -17.64 8.67 -9.39
C GLN A 73 -16.62 8.66 -10.55
N VAL A 74 -15.36 8.47 -10.21
CA VAL A 74 -14.26 8.41 -11.20
C VAL A 74 -13.65 7.02 -11.20
N MET A 75 -13.38 6.52 -12.41
CA MET A 75 -12.67 5.27 -12.65
C MET A 75 -11.42 5.56 -13.48
N TYR A 76 -10.25 5.38 -12.87
CA TYR A 76 -8.96 5.61 -13.51
C TYR A 76 -8.35 4.29 -13.98
N LEU A 77 -8.05 4.18 -15.27
CA LEU A 77 -7.49 2.99 -15.91
C LEU A 77 -6.05 3.26 -16.33
N ALA A 78 -5.12 2.41 -15.93
CA ALA A 78 -3.72 2.52 -16.32
C ALA A 78 -3.12 1.14 -16.63
N ARG A 79 -2.05 1.10 -17.42
CA ARG A 79 -1.21 -0.11 -17.45
C ARG A 79 -0.61 -0.32 -16.06
N PRO A 80 -0.40 -1.57 -15.62
CA PRO A 80 0.27 -1.84 -14.35
C PRO A 80 1.68 -1.23 -14.38
N GLY A 81 1.88 -0.16 -13.63
CA GLY A 81 3.18 0.51 -13.53
C GLY A 81 4.14 -0.28 -12.66
N ALA A 82 5.45 -0.11 -12.89
CA ALA A 82 6.48 -0.63 -11.99
C ALA A 82 6.32 -0.07 -10.56
N ASP A 83 5.84 1.17 -10.44
CA ASP A 83 5.55 1.84 -9.18
C ASP A 83 4.41 1.18 -8.40
N MET A 84 3.56 0.37 -9.04
CA MET A 84 2.47 -0.33 -8.34
C MET A 84 2.96 -1.50 -7.48
N ARG A 85 4.21 -1.93 -7.69
CA ARG A 85 4.90 -2.84 -6.75
C ARG A 85 5.15 -2.17 -5.40
N SER A 86 5.09 -0.84 -5.29
CA SER A 86 5.26 -0.12 -4.02
C SER A 86 4.11 -0.32 -3.03
N VAL A 87 2.93 -0.79 -3.47
CA VAL A 87 1.81 -1.15 -2.59
C VAL A 87 2.08 -2.47 -1.85
N ASN A 88 3.00 -3.30 -2.38
CA ASN A 88 3.50 -4.46 -1.66
C ASN A 88 4.65 -4.01 -0.74
N PRO A 89 4.45 -3.93 0.60
CA PRO A 89 5.50 -3.51 1.52
C PRO A 89 6.75 -4.38 1.43
N MET A 90 6.63 -5.63 0.95
CA MET A 90 7.76 -6.54 0.75
C MET A 90 8.62 -6.21 -0.48
N ALA A 91 8.03 -5.67 -1.54
CA ALA A 91 8.80 -5.24 -2.71
C ALA A 91 9.70 -4.04 -2.39
N LEU A 92 9.26 -3.21 -1.44
CA LEU A 92 10.03 -2.07 -0.92
C LEU A 92 11.22 -2.55 -0.07
N LEU A 93 10.98 -3.58 0.76
CA LEU A 93 12.02 -4.20 1.59
C LEU A 93 13.11 -4.90 0.77
N ASP A 94 12.74 -5.70 -0.23
CA ASP A 94 13.72 -6.38 -1.10
C ASP A 94 14.63 -5.37 -1.83
N SER A 95 14.09 -4.21 -2.25
CA SER A 95 14.86 -3.19 -2.97
C SER A 95 15.81 -2.38 -2.07
N LEU A 96 15.37 -2.01 -0.87
CA LEU A 96 16.12 -1.14 0.04
C LEU A 96 17.33 -1.83 0.67
N LEU A 97 17.21 -3.13 0.93
CA LEU A 97 18.15 -3.89 1.74
C LEU A 97 19.32 -4.46 0.96
N LEU A 98 19.17 -4.64 -0.35
CA LEU A 98 20.18 -5.30 -1.17
C LEU A 98 21.26 -4.35 -1.70
N LYS A 99 21.10 -3.02 -1.59
CA LYS A 99 21.92 -2.06 -2.35
C LYS A 99 22.23 -0.73 -1.67
N ASN A 100 21.95 -0.53 -0.39
CA ASN A 100 22.02 0.80 0.20
C ASN A 100 22.83 0.89 1.50
N ASP A 101 24.05 1.42 1.38
CA ASP A 101 24.92 1.77 2.52
C ASP A 101 24.36 2.95 3.35
N SER A 102 23.28 3.58 2.86
CA SER A 102 22.57 4.68 3.53
C SER A 102 21.46 4.21 4.48
N VAL A 103 21.40 2.91 4.82
CA VAL A 103 20.33 2.34 5.65
C VAL A 103 20.90 1.55 6.82
N ASP A 104 20.64 2.03 8.03
CA ASP A 104 20.90 1.28 9.24
C ASP A 104 19.71 0.38 9.54
N CYS A 105 19.98 -0.90 9.85
CA CYS A 105 18.97 -1.89 10.19
C CYS A 105 19.19 -2.37 11.62
N ASN A 106 18.20 -2.17 12.48
CA ASN A 106 18.15 -2.74 13.83
C ASN A 106 17.00 -3.75 13.93
N ILE A 107 17.24 -4.86 14.61
CA ILE A 107 16.26 -5.92 14.82
C ILE A 107 16.13 -6.15 16.32
N GLN A 108 14.91 -6.08 16.81
CA GLN A 108 14.56 -6.40 18.19
C GLN A 108 13.63 -7.59 18.20
N GLU A 109 13.86 -8.53 19.12
CA GLU A 109 13.12 -9.77 19.18
C GLU A 109 12.55 -9.99 20.58
N THR A 110 11.29 -10.43 20.61
CA THR A 110 10.64 -10.98 21.78
C THR A 110 10.19 -12.41 21.46
N LYS A 111 9.52 -13.07 22.42
CA LYS A 111 8.93 -14.40 22.21
C LYS A 111 7.85 -14.39 21.13
N ASP A 112 7.01 -13.35 21.12
CA ASP A 112 5.79 -13.31 20.32
C ASP A 112 5.96 -12.44 19.06
N TRP A 113 6.81 -11.41 19.13
CA TRP A 113 6.97 -10.42 18.07
C TRP A 113 8.42 -10.18 17.70
N GLN A 114 8.63 -9.73 16.48
CA GLN A 114 9.90 -9.25 15.99
C GLN A 114 9.74 -7.89 15.32
N THR A 115 10.53 -6.91 15.78
CA THR A 115 10.49 -5.55 15.27
C THR A 115 11.74 -5.28 14.44
N ILE A 116 11.55 -4.84 13.20
CA ILE A 116 12.62 -4.46 12.30
C ILE A 116 12.55 -2.97 12.04
N VAL A 117 13.62 -2.26 12.38
CA VAL A 117 13.72 -0.80 12.26
C VAL A 117 14.78 -0.45 11.23
N LEU A 118 14.37 0.25 10.18
CA LEU A 118 15.22 0.79 9.13
C LEU A 118 15.33 2.31 9.31
N SER A 119 16.55 2.83 9.42
CA SER A 119 16.82 4.27 9.53
C SER A 119 17.65 4.72 8.32
N PHE A 120 17.30 5.86 7.70
CA PHE A 120 17.85 6.28 6.42
C PHE A 120 18.75 7.52 6.56
N HIS A 121 19.93 7.50 5.92
CA HIS A 121 20.98 8.52 6.06
C HIS A 121 21.63 8.93 4.72
N PRO A 122 21.62 10.20 4.31
CA PRO A 122 21.01 11.33 4.99
C PRO A 122 19.49 11.29 4.89
N VAL A 123 18.80 11.77 5.92
CA VAL A 123 17.34 11.83 5.93
C VAL A 123 16.87 12.81 4.85
N ARG A 124 16.07 12.33 3.88
CA ARG A 124 15.51 13.17 2.81
C ARG A 124 14.00 13.19 2.78
N THR A 125 13.38 12.02 2.70
CA THR A 125 11.92 11.86 2.55
C THR A 125 11.36 10.92 3.60
N THR A 126 12.05 9.80 3.84
CA THR A 126 11.74 8.85 4.89
C THR A 126 12.87 8.85 5.91
N LYS A 127 12.53 9.09 7.17
CA LYS A 127 13.46 9.07 8.31
C LYS A 127 13.65 7.66 8.84
N ARG A 128 12.53 6.95 9.01
CA ARG A 128 12.51 5.62 9.60
C ARG A 128 11.33 4.81 9.08
N VAL A 129 11.53 3.52 8.89
CA VAL A 129 10.46 2.54 8.70
C VAL A 129 10.60 1.45 9.76
N GLU A 130 9.49 1.07 10.38
CA GLU A 130 9.42 -0.02 11.33
C GLU A 130 8.39 -1.05 10.87
N TYR A 131 8.76 -2.32 10.96
CA TYR A 131 7.89 -3.46 10.71
C TYR A 131 7.81 -4.30 11.97
N VAL A 132 6.60 -4.57 12.44
CA VAL A 132 6.35 -5.52 13.53
C VAL A 132 5.79 -6.78 12.90
N VAL A 133 6.48 -7.91 13.11
CA VAL A 133 6.15 -9.22 12.58
C VAL A 133 5.69 -10.12 13.72
N ASP A 134 4.54 -10.76 13.56
CA ASP A 134 4.12 -11.84 14.45
C ASP A 134 4.95 -13.09 14.17
N ARG A 135 5.65 -13.60 15.20
CA ARG A 135 6.56 -14.73 15.04
C ARG A 135 5.83 -16.05 14.84
N HIS A 136 4.56 -16.14 15.23
CA HIS A 136 3.77 -17.34 15.06
C HIS A 136 3.30 -17.50 13.61
N SER A 137 2.70 -16.45 13.04
CA SER A 137 2.19 -16.48 11.66
C SER A 137 3.24 -16.12 10.60
N GLY A 138 4.28 -15.36 10.97
CA GLY A 138 5.27 -14.80 10.06
C GLY A 138 4.79 -13.58 9.27
N PHE A 139 3.61 -13.03 9.57
CA PHE A 139 3.05 -11.86 8.89
C PHE A 139 3.40 -10.56 9.61
N ILE A 140 3.46 -9.47 8.85
CA ILE A 140 3.60 -8.12 9.40
C ILE A 140 2.28 -7.74 10.05
N ILE A 141 2.24 -7.37 11.31
CA ILE A 141 1.01 -6.94 11.99
C ILE A 141 0.93 -5.42 12.14
N ARG A 142 2.07 -4.72 12.00
CA ARG A 142 2.13 -3.26 12.04
C ARG A 142 3.28 -2.74 11.20
N MET A 143 3.04 -1.61 10.54
CA MET A 143 4.05 -0.81 9.87
C MET A 143 4.00 0.61 10.39
N ILE A 144 5.15 1.22 10.68
CA ILE A 144 5.26 2.63 11.07
C ILE A 144 6.27 3.30 10.15
N ASN A 145 5.83 4.31 9.43
CA ASN A 145 6.67 5.12 8.55
C ASN A 145 6.78 6.53 9.12
N VAL A 146 7.99 7.01 9.33
CA VAL A 146 8.27 8.40 9.69
C VAL A 146 8.74 9.12 8.45
N VAL A 147 7.86 9.93 7.86
CA VAL A 147 8.07 10.58 6.56
C VAL A 147 8.00 12.09 6.69
N ALA A 148 8.71 12.82 5.84
CA ALA A 148 8.61 14.28 5.81
C ALA A 148 7.16 14.66 5.52
N ALA A 149 6.55 15.50 6.35
CA ALA A 149 5.12 15.81 6.27
C ALA A 149 4.73 16.41 4.92
N ARG A 150 5.67 17.11 4.26
CA ARG A 150 5.48 17.63 2.89
C ARG A 150 5.15 16.54 1.87
N GLU A 151 5.61 15.30 2.07
CA GLU A 151 5.38 14.20 1.13
C GLU A 151 3.92 13.70 1.17
N LEU A 152 3.15 14.08 2.20
CA LEU A 152 1.73 13.76 2.31
C LEU A 152 0.83 14.67 1.47
N TYR A 153 1.36 15.78 0.95
CA TYR A 153 0.60 16.70 0.09
C TYR A 153 0.74 16.32 -1.39
N ASP A 154 -0.25 16.69 -2.19
CA ASP A 154 -0.14 16.66 -3.66
C ASP A 154 1.04 17.49 -4.15
N ALA A 155 1.71 17.02 -5.20
CA ALA A 155 2.89 17.69 -5.77
C ALA A 155 2.66 19.18 -6.10
N SER A 156 1.45 19.53 -6.52
CA SER A 156 1.02 20.92 -6.82
C SER A 156 0.87 21.79 -5.57
N VAL A 157 0.68 21.18 -4.40
CA VAL A 157 0.52 21.83 -3.09
C VAL A 157 1.84 21.83 -2.31
N ARG A 158 2.71 20.83 -2.52
CA ARG A 158 4.01 20.70 -1.81
C ARG A 158 4.84 21.98 -1.81
N GLN A 159 4.88 22.70 -2.93
CA GLN A 159 5.66 23.94 -3.09
C GLN A 159 5.09 25.13 -2.31
N LYS A 160 3.83 25.04 -1.87
CA LYS A 160 3.13 26.11 -1.15
C LYS A 160 3.18 25.92 0.37
N VAL A 161 3.63 24.75 0.84
CA VAL A 161 3.77 24.45 2.26
C VAL A 161 5.13 24.95 2.73
N THR A 162 5.13 26.02 3.53
CA THR A 162 6.34 26.66 4.08
C THR A 162 6.87 26.00 5.36
N ASN A 163 6.22 24.92 5.82
CA ASN A 163 6.60 24.24 7.05
C ASN A 163 7.88 23.42 6.81
N GLU A 164 9.03 24.06 7.00
CA GLU A 164 10.33 23.44 6.91
C GLU A 164 10.48 22.35 7.99
N ALA A 165 10.90 21.16 7.55
CA ALA A 165 11.38 20.04 8.38
C ALA A 165 10.42 19.44 9.43
N THR A 166 9.11 19.40 9.18
CA THR A 166 8.21 18.56 10.00
C THR A 166 8.12 17.13 9.46
N TYR A 167 8.05 16.15 10.35
CA TYR A 167 7.78 14.75 10.03
C TYR A 167 6.38 14.35 10.49
N ALA A 168 5.84 13.37 9.79
CA ALA A 168 4.60 12.71 10.09
C ALA A 168 4.88 11.24 10.40
N ILE A 169 4.08 10.69 11.30
CA ILE A 169 4.00 9.26 11.56
C ILE A 169 2.79 8.73 10.83
N VAL A 170 3.06 7.77 9.96
CA VAL A 170 2.05 6.99 9.24
C VAL A 170 2.11 5.57 9.78
N GLU A 171 1.05 5.16 10.45
CA GLU A 171 0.93 3.83 11.04
C GLU A 171 -0.14 3.03 10.30
N THR A 172 0.19 1.77 10.01
CA THR A 172 -0.75 0.80 9.43
C THR A 172 -0.76 -0.44 10.29
N ASP A 173 -1.87 -0.73 10.97
CA ASP A 173 -2.10 -2.04 11.58
C ASP A 173 -2.76 -2.98 10.59
N LEU A 174 -2.34 -4.25 10.63
CA LEU A 174 -2.85 -5.32 9.80
C LEU A 174 -3.42 -6.42 10.69
N SER A 175 -4.68 -6.82 10.46
CA SER A 175 -5.38 -7.80 11.28
C SER A 175 -6.19 -8.79 10.44
N ASP A 176 -6.72 -9.83 11.08
CA ASP A 176 -7.67 -10.78 10.49
C ASP A 176 -7.14 -11.44 9.22
N TYR A 177 -5.90 -11.91 9.30
CA TYR A 177 -5.22 -12.66 8.23
C TYR A 177 -5.99 -13.92 7.86
N ARG A 178 -6.28 -14.07 6.57
CA ARG A 178 -6.96 -15.24 6.00
C ARG A 178 -6.21 -15.72 4.76
N GLU A 179 -5.82 -16.99 4.75
CA GLU A 179 -5.01 -17.61 3.67
C GLU A 179 -5.87 -18.39 2.64
N THR A 180 -7.20 -18.37 2.76
CA THR A 180 -8.13 -19.09 1.87
C THR A 180 -9.40 -18.29 1.60
N ASP A 181 -10.16 -18.73 0.60
CA ASP A 181 -11.55 -18.33 0.31
C ASP A 181 -11.73 -16.88 -0.14
N VAL A 182 -10.79 -16.37 -0.93
CA VAL A 182 -11.02 -15.08 -1.58
C VAL A 182 -11.88 -15.27 -2.82
N ALA A 183 -12.99 -14.55 -2.88
CA ALA A 183 -13.91 -14.60 -4.00
C ALA A 183 -13.23 -14.08 -5.29
N LYS A 184 -13.15 -14.94 -6.31
CA LYS A 184 -12.36 -14.70 -7.53
C LYS A 184 -12.92 -13.56 -8.39
N ASP A 185 -14.20 -13.27 -8.24
CA ASP A 185 -14.91 -12.16 -8.88
C ASP A 185 -14.44 -10.79 -8.38
N GLU A 186 -13.82 -10.70 -7.20
CA GLU A 186 -13.31 -9.43 -6.68
C GLU A 186 -12.26 -8.78 -7.61
N TRP A 187 -11.55 -9.59 -8.40
CA TRP A 187 -10.53 -9.14 -9.36
C TRP A 187 -10.98 -9.18 -10.82
N ASP A 188 -12.24 -9.53 -11.10
CA ASP A 188 -12.77 -9.48 -12.45
C ASP A 188 -13.00 -8.02 -12.86
N LEU A 189 -12.11 -7.47 -13.68
CA LEU A 189 -12.24 -6.10 -14.19
C LEU A 189 -13.46 -5.94 -15.11
N GLY A 190 -13.99 -7.03 -15.69
CA GLY A 190 -15.21 -7.02 -16.49
C GLY A 190 -16.45 -6.58 -15.72
N ARG A 191 -16.43 -6.71 -14.38
CA ARG A 191 -17.50 -6.19 -13.51
C ARG A 191 -17.49 -4.66 -13.41
N LEU A 192 -16.36 -4.02 -13.73
CA LEU A 192 -16.17 -2.58 -13.60
C LEU A 192 -16.53 -1.86 -14.90
N PHE A 193 -16.07 -2.39 -16.03
CA PHE A 193 -16.28 -1.80 -17.34
C PHE A 193 -16.22 -2.87 -18.44
N LYS A 194 -16.73 -2.55 -19.62
CA LYS A 194 -16.51 -3.30 -20.87
C LYS A 194 -15.70 -2.45 -21.85
N LYS A 195 -14.88 -3.09 -22.67
CA LYS A 195 -14.21 -2.43 -23.80
C LYS A 195 -15.07 -2.61 -25.06
N ASP A 196 -15.44 -1.52 -25.71
CA ASP A 196 -16.21 -1.49 -26.96
C ASP A 196 -15.41 -0.72 -28.00
N GLY A 197 -14.74 -1.45 -28.90
CA GLY A 197 -13.73 -0.89 -29.79
C GLY A 197 -12.56 -0.24 -29.01
N LYS A 198 -12.44 1.08 -29.09
CA LYS A 198 -11.43 1.88 -28.38
C LYS A 198 -11.95 2.52 -27.09
N GLU A 199 -13.25 2.41 -26.83
CA GLU A 199 -13.88 3.03 -25.68
C GLU A 199 -14.02 2.05 -24.53
N TYR A 200 -13.95 2.59 -23.31
CA TYR A 200 -14.22 1.88 -22.09
C TYR A 200 -15.56 2.38 -21.55
N ILE A 201 -16.49 1.46 -21.30
CA ILE A 201 -17.87 1.78 -20.90
C ILE A 201 -18.12 1.17 -19.51
N PRO A 202 -18.38 1.99 -18.47
CA PRO A 202 -18.68 1.48 -17.14
C PRO A 202 -19.83 0.47 -17.12
N GLN A 203 -19.74 -0.52 -16.25
CA GLN A 203 -20.78 -1.52 -16.01
C GLN A 203 -21.51 -1.25 -14.70
N PRO A 204 -22.72 -1.80 -14.49
CA PRO A 204 -23.39 -1.73 -13.20
C PRO A 204 -22.52 -2.22 -12.03
N PRO A 205 -22.51 -1.54 -10.86
CA PRO A 205 -23.27 -0.33 -10.49
C PRO A 205 -22.57 1.00 -10.82
N TYR A 206 -21.52 1.00 -11.64
CA TYR A 206 -20.67 2.15 -11.92
C TYR A 206 -21.12 2.96 -13.16
N GLN A 207 -22.36 2.83 -13.63
CA GLN A 207 -22.78 3.46 -14.89
C GLN A 207 -22.69 4.99 -14.88
N SER A 208 -22.73 5.62 -13.71
CA SER A 208 -22.53 7.07 -13.55
C SER A 208 -21.07 7.50 -13.56
N TYR A 209 -20.12 6.56 -13.56
CA TYR A 209 -18.71 6.88 -13.40
C TYR A 209 -18.11 7.43 -14.69
N LYS A 210 -17.21 8.40 -14.55
CA LYS A 210 -16.36 8.88 -15.65
C LYS A 210 -15.08 8.06 -15.71
N ILE A 211 -14.73 7.57 -16.90
CA ILE A 211 -13.47 6.84 -17.11
C ILE A 211 -12.37 7.80 -17.55
N PHE A 212 -11.23 7.74 -16.88
CA PHE A 212 -10.00 8.45 -17.22
C PHE A 212 -8.89 7.46 -17.55
N LEU A 213 -8.18 7.71 -18.65
CA LEU A 213 -7.06 6.87 -19.07
C LEU A 213 -5.75 7.49 -18.58
N GLY A 214 -5.10 6.80 -17.66
CA GLY A 214 -3.76 7.10 -17.15
C GLY A 214 -2.64 6.73 -18.10
N SER A 215 -2.89 5.82 -19.03
CA SER A 215 -1.99 5.47 -20.12
C SER A 215 -2.68 5.80 -21.44
N PRO A 216 -2.18 6.78 -22.22
CA PRO A 216 -2.85 7.23 -23.45
C PRO A 216 -3.07 6.12 -24.49
N ASP A 217 -2.18 5.11 -24.51
CA ASP A 217 -2.17 4.02 -25.50
C ASP A 217 -2.78 2.71 -24.96
N LEU A 218 -3.90 2.81 -24.24
CA LEU A 218 -4.63 1.68 -23.65
C LEU A 218 -5.59 0.96 -24.61
#